data_AF-A0A6C0JEF6-F1
#
_entry.id   AF-A0A6C0JEF6-F1
#
_cell.length_a   1.000
_cell.length_b   1.000
_cell.length_c   1.000
_cell.angle_alpha   90.00
_cell.angle_beta   90.00
_cell.angle_gamma   90.00
#
_symmetry.space_group_name_H-M   'P 1'
#
loop_
_entity.id
_entity.type
_entity.pdbx_description
1 polymer ?
#
loop_
_entity_poly.entity_id
_entity_poly.type
_entity_poly.pdbx_seq_one_letter_code
_entity_poly.pdbx_strand_id
1 'polypeptide(L)'
;MLNYIKYILQIFADFGEYKWHRNAFNIIKYLSYIAYFSALFGIYSFAPKYSGILDLITRLYISLFLIIRFNPLVKEKYTKFDKNIVFSAGLFLFITTSITSIVKSY
;
A
#
# COMPACT_ATOMS: atom_id res chain seq x y z
N MET A 1 8.89 -29.48 6.53
CA MET A 1 9.32 -28.12 6.16
C MET A 1 8.16 -27.25 5.64
N LEU A 2 7.38 -27.72 4.65
CA LEU A 2 6.28 -26.95 4.03
C LEU A 2 5.18 -26.48 5.03
N ASN A 3 4.79 -27.34 5.98
CA ASN A 3 3.78 -26.99 7.00
C ASN A 3 4.22 -25.87 7.96
N TYR A 4 5.52 -25.77 8.24
CA TYR A 4 6.06 -24.74 9.12
C TYR A 4 6.04 -23.36 8.45
N ILE A 5 6.41 -23.33 7.16
CA ILE A 5 6.34 -22.12 6.32
C ILE A 5 4.90 -21.62 6.21
N LYS A 6 3.95 -22.53 5.99
CA LYS A 6 2.51 -22.21 5.96
C LYS A 6 2.01 -21.60 7.26
N TYR A 7 2.43 -22.15 8.39
CA TYR A 7 2.05 -21.65 9.72
C TYR A 7 2.58 -20.22 9.97
N ILE A 8 3.85 -19.98 9.66
CA ILE A 8 4.47 -18.66 9.80
C ILE A 8 3.77 -17.62 8.91
N LEU A 9 3.53 -17.95 7.63
CA LEU A 9 2.80 -17.09 6.70
C LEU A 9 1.39 -16.76 7.20
N GLN A 10 0.71 -17.72 7.81
CA GLN A 10 -0.64 -17.51 8.32
C GLN A 10 -0.67 -16.58 9.55
N ILE A 11 0.33 -16.64 10.43
CA ILE A 11 0.48 -15.68 11.54
C ILE A 11 0.64 -14.25 11.01
N PHE A 12 1.51 -14.06 10.01
CA PHE A 12 1.72 -12.75 9.40
C PHE A 12 0.48 -12.25 8.68
N ALA A 13 -0.25 -13.14 8.00
CA ALA A 13 -1.50 -12.79 7.35
C ALA A 13 -2.54 -12.34 8.38
N ASP A 14 -2.76 -13.08 9.47
CA ASP A 14 -3.72 -12.71 10.52
C ASP A 14 -3.33 -11.40 11.25
N PHE A 15 -2.05 -10.98 11.18
CA PHE A 15 -1.58 -9.71 11.74
C PHE A 15 -2.28 -8.47 11.17
N GLY A 16 -2.81 -8.55 9.93
CA GLY A 16 -3.60 -7.49 9.32
C GLY A 16 -4.95 -7.22 10.01
N GLU A 17 -5.45 -8.11 10.85
CA GLU A 17 -6.76 -7.98 11.51
C GLU A 17 -6.72 -7.20 12.82
N TYR A 18 -5.52 -6.95 13.38
CA TYR A 18 -5.38 -6.21 14.64
C TYR A 18 -5.90 -4.77 14.51
N LYS A 19 -6.67 -4.35 15.52
CA LYS A 19 -7.35 -3.04 15.59
C LYS A 19 -6.40 -1.86 15.36
N TRP A 20 -5.16 -1.97 15.83
CA TRP A 20 -4.10 -0.97 15.68
C TRP A 20 -3.63 -0.83 14.23
N HIS A 21 -3.49 -1.94 13.51
CA HIS A 21 -3.11 -1.94 12.09
C HIS A 21 -4.19 -1.28 11.23
N ARG A 22 -5.47 -1.56 11.55
CA ARG A 22 -6.62 -0.91 10.90
C ARG A 22 -6.62 0.61 11.06
N ASN A 23 -6.32 1.10 12.27
CA ASN A 23 -6.23 2.53 12.53
C ASN A 23 -5.01 3.16 11.84
N ALA A 24 -3.83 2.53 11.92
CA ALA A 24 -2.62 3.00 11.26
C ALA A 24 -2.82 3.08 9.73
N PHE A 25 -3.40 2.03 9.12
CA PHE A 25 -3.69 2.02 7.69
C PHE A 25 -4.68 3.13 7.30
N ASN A 26 -5.75 3.35 8.09
CA ASN A 26 -6.69 4.43 7.82
C ASN A 26 -6.04 5.80 7.91
N ILE A 27 -5.21 6.05 8.92
CA ILE A 27 -4.46 7.30 9.08
C ILE A 27 -3.53 7.53 7.89
N ILE A 28 -2.75 6.52 7.52
CA ILE A 28 -1.85 6.57 6.35
C ILE A 28 -2.65 6.85 5.08
N LYS A 29 -3.78 6.17 4.87
CA LYS A 29 -4.66 6.39 3.70
C LYS A 29 -5.15 7.84 3.60
N TYR A 30 -5.66 8.40 4.70
CA TYR A 30 -6.12 9.80 4.70
C TYR A 30 -4.97 10.78 4.49
N LEU A 31 -3.81 10.54 5.11
CA LEU A 31 -2.60 11.32 4.89
C LEU A 31 -2.13 11.26 3.43
N SER A 32 -2.11 10.06 2.83
CA SER A 32 -1.77 9.87 1.42
C SER A 32 -2.73 10.63 0.51
N TYR A 33 -4.05 10.57 0.76
CA TYR A 33 -5.01 11.33 -0.03
C TYR A 33 -4.80 12.83 0.09
N ILE A 34 -4.55 13.35 1.29
CA ILE A 34 -4.24 14.78 1.48
C ILE A 34 -2.94 15.16 0.77
N ALA A 35 -1.91 14.31 0.82
CA ALA A 35 -0.62 14.54 0.15
C ALA A 35 -0.74 14.50 -1.39
N TYR A 36 -1.52 13.58 -1.95
CA TYR A 36 -1.78 13.54 -3.39
C TYR A 36 -2.63 14.72 -3.83
N PHE A 37 -3.63 15.10 -3.05
CA PHE A 37 -4.45 16.27 -3.34
C PHE A 37 -3.59 17.54 -3.31
N SER A 38 -2.78 17.75 -2.27
CA SER A 38 -1.90 18.93 -2.20
C SER A 38 -0.84 18.97 -3.31
N ALA A 39 -0.34 17.80 -3.75
CA ALA A 39 0.56 17.69 -4.89
C ALA A 39 -0.11 18.07 -6.22
N LEU A 40 -1.38 17.68 -6.43
CA LEU A 40 -2.15 18.02 -7.63
C LEU A 40 -2.50 19.51 -7.72
N PHE A 41 -2.79 20.16 -6.58
CA PHE A 41 -3.15 21.58 -6.52
C PHE A 41 -1.93 22.51 -6.45
N GLY A 42 -0.70 21.99 -6.53
CA GLY A 42 0.52 22.79 -6.60
C GLY A 42 0.83 23.61 -5.34
N ILE A 43 0.23 23.26 -4.19
CA ILE A 43 0.33 24.02 -2.92
C ILE A 43 1.75 23.96 -2.32
N TYR A 44 2.58 23.02 -2.78
CA TYR A 44 3.99 22.93 -2.41
C TYR A 44 4.84 22.77 -3.67
N SER A 45 5.91 23.57 -3.80
CA SER A 45 7.06 23.24 -4.65
C SER A 45 7.75 22.02 -4.04
N PHE A 46 7.19 20.83 -4.29
CA PHE A 46 7.72 19.57 -3.77
C PHE A 46 9.07 19.34 -4.42
N ALA A 47 10.15 19.54 -3.65
CA ALA A 47 11.48 19.18 -4.08
C ALA A 47 11.50 17.68 -4.48
N PRO A 48 11.87 17.34 -5.73
CA PRO A 48 11.67 16.01 -6.33
C PRO A 48 12.39 14.87 -5.58
N LYS A 49 13.33 15.20 -4.69
CA LYS A 49 14.12 14.24 -3.91
C LYS A 49 13.33 13.56 -2.79
N TYR A 50 12.37 14.24 -2.16
CA TYR A 50 11.61 13.68 -1.04
C TYR A 50 10.39 12.87 -1.50
N SER A 51 9.81 13.21 -2.66
CA SER A 51 8.69 12.45 -3.24
C SER A 51 9.11 11.05 -3.70
N GLY A 52 10.32 10.90 -4.28
CA GLY A 52 10.82 9.61 -4.76
C GLY A 52 11.01 8.56 -3.65
N ILE A 53 11.48 8.97 -2.47
CA ILE A 53 11.67 8.07 -1.32
C ILE A 53 10.32 7.67 -0.71
N LEU A 54 9.39 8.61 -0.56
CA LEU A 54 8.04 8.33 -0.05
C LEU A 54 7.27 7.40 -0.98
N ASP A 55 7.38 7.63 -2.28
CA ASP A 55 6.79 6.78 -3.31
C ASP A 55 7.36 5.35 -3.24
N LEU A 56 8.70 5.22 -3.17
CA LEU A 56 9.36 3.92 -3.05
C LEU A 56 8.95 3.16 -1.78
N ILE A 57 8.93 3.82 -0.62
CA ILE A 57 8.51 3.22 0.65
C ILE A 57 7.04 2.77 0.57
N THR A 58 6.18 3.60 -0.01
CA THR A 58 4.74 3.29 -0.11
C THR A 58 4.49 2.13 -1.07
N ARG A 59 5.17 2.10 -2.22
CA ARG A 59 5.11 0.98 -3.17
C ARG A 59 5.61 -0.30 -2.53
N LEU A 60 6.75 -0.27 -1.85
CA LEU A 60 7.29 -1.45 -1.14
C LEU A 60 6.34 -1.97 -0.07
N TYR A 61 5.79 -1.08 0.76
CA TYR A 61 4.82 -1.43 1.79
C TYR A 61 3.58 -2.09 1.18
N ILE A 62 2.99 -1.49 0.14
CA ILE A 62 1.82 -2.02 -0.55
C ILE A 62 2.12 -3.40 -1.16
N SER A 63 3.24 -3.54 -1.87
CA SER A 63 3.61 -4.80 -2.50
C SER A 63 3.83 -5.92 -1.48
N LEU A 64 4.57 -5.65 -0.40
CA LEU A 64 4.78 -6.63 0.68
C LEU A 64 3.46 -7.02 1.35
N PHE A 65 2.60 -6.05 1.64
CA PHE A 65 1.28 -6.30 2.22
C PHE A 65 0.44 -7.21 1.32
N LEU A 66 0.39 -6.93 0.02
CA LEU A 66 -0.37 -7.73 -0.95
C LEU A 66 0.18 -9.17 -1.04
N ILE A 67 1.50 -9.32 -1.14
CA ILE A 67 2.17 -10.63 -1.24
C ILE A 67 1.89 -11.49 0.00
N ILE A 68 1.94 -10.90 1.19
CA ILE A 68 1.74 -11.62 2.45
C ILE A 68 0.26 -11.96 2.65
N ARG A 69 -0.64 -10.97 2.48
CA ARG A 69 -2.07 -11.09 2.80
C ARG A 69 -2.83 -11.94 1.78
N PHE A 70 -2.48 -11.86 0.49
CA PHE A 70 -3.14 -12.60 -0.60
C PHE A 70 -2.30 -13.77 -1.12
N ASN A 71 -1.38 -14.29 -0.30
CA ASN A 71 -0.61 -15.47 -0.65
C ASN A 71 -1.54 -16.69 -0.80
N PRO A 72 -1.48 -17.46 -1.91
CA PRO A 72 -2.31 -18.66 -2.11
C PRO A 72 -2.04 -19.78 -1.07
N LEU A 73 -0.93 -19.71 -0.34
CA LEU A 73 -0.61 -20.66 0.73
C LEU A 73 -1.34 -20.37 2.04
N VAL A 74 -1.92 -19.17 2.19
CA VAL A 74 -2.67 -18.75 3.38
C VAL A 74 -4.14 -19.11 3.21
N LYS A 75 -4.84 -19.45 4.30
CA LYS A 75 -6.30 -19.64 4.25
C LYS A 75 -6.97 -18.33 3.85
N GLU A 76 -7.74 -18.38 2.77
CA GLU A 76 -8.47 -17.22 2.28
C GLU A 76 -9.48 -16.71 3.32
N LYS A 77 -9.22 -15.50 3.82
CA LYS A 77 -10.18 -14.70 4.59
C LYS A 77 -10.29 -13.34 3.94
N TYR A 78 -11.32 -13.16 3.13
CA TYR A 78 -11.57 -11.91 2.44
C TYR A 78 -12.41 -10.98 3.33
N THR A 79 -11.78 -10.09 4.08
CA THR A 79 -12.51 -9.10 4.87
C THR A 79 -12.86 -7.86 4.03
N LYS A 80 -13.87 -7.09 4.45
CA LYS A 80 -14.21 -5.79 3.83
C LYS A 80 -13.03 -4.80 3.89
N PHE A 81 -12.17 -4.94 4.89
CA PHE A 81 -10.95 -4.13 5.03
C PHE A 81 -9.94 -4.48 3.95
N ASP A 82 -9.70 -5.78 3.72
CA ASP A 82 -8.79 -6.26 2.68
C ASP A 82 -9.20 -5.76 1.30
N LYS A 83 -10.50 -5.81 0.98
CA LYS A 83 -11.04 -5.28 -0.28
C LYS A 83 -10.74 -3.78 -0.46
N ASN A 84 -10.92 -3.00 0.61
CA ASN A 84 -10.63 -1.57 0.59
C ASN A 84 -9.12 -1.28 0.45
N ILE A 85 -8.26 -2.08 1.09
CA ILE A 85 -6.81 -1.94 0.97
C ILE A 85 -6.38 -2.22 -0.47
N VAL A 86 -6.78 -3.36 -1.03
CA VAL A 86 -6.40 -3.76 -2.39
C VAL A 86 -6.84 -2.73 -3.41
N PHE A 87 -8.07 -2.24 -3.29
CA PHE A 87 -8.59 -1.21 -4.19
C PHE A 87 -7.79 0.10 -4.09
N SER A 88 -7.53 0.58 -2.87
CA SER A 88 -6.77 1.82 -2.65
C SER A 88 -5.31 1.68 -3.12
N ALA A 89 -4.70 0.52 -2.87
CA ALA A 89 -3.37 0.16 -3.32
C ALA A 89 -3.25 0.13 -4.84
N GLY A 90 -4.20 -0.51 -5.52
CA GLY A 90 -4.26 -0.57 -6.98
C GLY A 90 -4.43 0.83 -7.58
N LEU A 91 -5.32 1.64 -7.02
CA LEU A 91 -5.52 3.03 -7.46
C LEU A 91 -4.26 3.89 -7.27
N PHE A 92 -3.61 3.76 -6.12
CA PHE A 92 -2.34 4.43 -5.83
C PHE A 92 -1.26 4.06 -6.86
N LEU A 93 -1.07 2.75 -7.10
CA LEU A 93 -0.08 2.26 -8.06
C LEU A 93 -0.39 2.73 -9.48
N PHE A 94 -1.67 2.74 -9.86
CA PHE A 94 -2.11 3.22 -11.18
C PHE A 94 -1.79 4.71 -11.38
N ILE A 95 -2.16 5.55 -10.42
CA ILE A 95 -1.92 7.00 -10.49
C ILE A 95 -0.41 7.28 -10.50
N THR A 96 0.34 6.70 -9.57
CA THR A 96 1.79 6.93 -9.47
C THR A 96 2.53 6.44 -10.71
N THR A 97 2.17 5.29 -11.27
CA THR A 97 2.76 4.79 -12.51
C THR A 97 2.42 5.69 -13.70
N SER A 98 1.16 6.11 -13.83
CA SER A 98 0.73 6.99 -14.92
C SER A 98 1.43 8.35 -14.88
N ILE A 99 1.50 8.98 -13.70
CA ILE A 99 2.21 10.25 -13.51
C ILE A 99 3.71 10.08 -13.78
N THR A 100 4.34 9.01 -13.27
CA THR A 100 5.78 8.76 -13.50
C THR A 100 6.07 8.60 -14.99
N SER A 101 5.21 7.91 -15.73
CA SER A 101 5.36 7.73 -17.17
C SER A 101 5.22 9.03 -17.95
N ILE A 102 4.27 9.90 -17.57
CA ILE A 102 4.11 11.22 -18.20
C ILE A 102 5.33 12.10 -17.92
N VAL A 103 5.79 12.17 -16.66
CA VAL A 103 6.92 13.01 -16.25
C VAL A 103 8.23 12.56 -16.88
N LYS A 104 8.47 11.25 -17.06
CA LYS A 104 9.67 10.74 -17.73
C LYS A 104 9.66 10.93 -19.25
N SER A 105 8.49 11.18 -19.84
CA SER A 105 8.34 11.40 -21.28
C SER A 105 8.61 12.85 -21.70
N TYR A 106 8.74 13.76 -20.73
CA TYR A 106 9.14 15.16 -20.89
C TYR A 106 10.54 15.37 -20.31
#